data_AF-A0A6N7XA43-F1
#
_entry.id   AF-A0A6N7XA43-F1
#
_cell.length_a   1.000
_cell.length_b   1.000
_cell.length_c   1.000
_cell.angle_alpha   90.00
_cell.angle_beta   90.00
_cell.angle_gamma   90.00
#
_symmetry.space_group_name_H-M   'P 1'
#
loop_
_entity.id
_entity.type
_entity.pdbx_description
1 polymer ?
#
loop_
_entity_poly.entity_id
_entity_poly.type
_entity_poly.pdbx_seq_one_letter_code
_entity_poly.pdbx_strand_id
1 'polypeptide(L)'
;MELIEWILQDENINKAIKSVKKNKGAYGIDKMSVEELDGYFAKHREEIKSQIRNGKYKPIPVRRVYIPKSNGKKRPLGIPTVVDRVVQQATAQVLSLGYDKYFSEHSYGFRPGRSCQQAIEEALVYLNEGYEWVIDLDIEKYFDTVNHDKLISILRERINDAKTLRLVRQFLQAGVMENGLISPSKEGVPQGGPLSPILSNVYLDKLDQELEARGLHFVRYADDCNIFVKSEMAADRVMKSVTSWLERKLRLKVSATKTKVVRPTKSNFLGFTFWKSKDGWKCKPANDRKKRLYAKTRAILCRRKAVARPMKSTFEQLNWLIRGWINYYRIGSMKIFLEEYGQWLRHKVRVVILKQWKKSRRIYLNLQKLNQIIGCGFTHEEIFKVANSRLGWYRRSGMYVVNFAISPEILGRKTKSRPGLVDPLQYYLSNI
;
A
#
# COMPACT_ATOMS: atom_id res chain seq x y z
N MET A 1 -1.63 32.17 -19.63
CA MET A 1 -1.61 32.22 -18.15
C MET A 1 -0.47 31.34 -17.67
N GLU A 2 0.46 31.88 -16.87
CA GLU A 2 1.60 31.11 -16.34
C GLU A 2 1.13 29.93 -15.47
N LEU A 3 1.84 28.81 -15.50
CA LEU A 3 1.47 27.60 -14.74
C LEU A 3 1.43 27.86 -13.23
N ILE A 4 2.31 28.74 -12.74
CA ILE A 4 2.37 29.14 -11.33
C ILE A 4 1.05 29.75 -10.85
N GLU A 5 0.31 30.48 -11.69
CA GLU A 5 -0.95 31.10 -11.27
C GLU A 5 -2.04 30.05 -11.06
N TRP A 6 -2.06 28.99 -11.86
CA TRP A 6 -2.94 27.83 -11.60
C TRP A 6 -2.61 27.14 -10.29
N ILE A 7 -1.32 27.04 -9.93
CA ILE A 7 -0.89 26.46 -8.66
C ILE A 7 -1.40 27.31 -7.49
N LEU A 8 -1.33 28.63 -7.63
CA LEU A 8 -1.67 29.61 -6.58
C LEU A 8 -3.15 30.01 -6.53
N GLN A 9 -4.01 29.48 -7.42
CA GLN A 9 -5.45 29.69 -7.37
C GLN A 9 -6.02 29.24 -6.03
N ASP A 10 -6.92 30.04 -5.45
CA ASP A 10 -7.45 29.78 -4.12
C ASP A 10 -8.26 28.49 -4.05
N GLU A 11 -8.96 28.15 -5.13
CA GLU A 11 -9.66 26.88 -5.29
C GLU A 11 -8.70 25.69 -5.25
N ASN A 12 -7.55 25.79 -5.91
CA ASN A 12 -6.53 24.74 -5.92
C ASN A 12 -5.86 24.60 -4.54
N ILE A 13 -5.49 25.71 -3.91
CA ILE A 13 -4.95 25.71 -2.53
C ILE A 13 -5.97 25.10 -1.55
N ASN A 14 -7.25 25.44 -1.67
CA ASN A 14 -8.30 24.89 -0.81
C ASN A 14 -8.46 23.37 -1.02
N LYS A 15 -8.37 22.87 -2.26
CA LYS A 15 -8.33 21.43 -2.56
C LYS A 15 -7.09 20.76 -1.96
N ALA A 16 -5.94 21.43 -2.00
CA ALA A 16 -4.70 20.96 -1.39
C ALA A 16 -4.82 20.86 0.14
N ILE A 17 -5.35 21.88 0.82
CA ILE A 17 -5.59 21.87 2.27
C ILE A 17 -6.49 20.70 2.67
N LYS A 18 -7.62 20.51 1.97
CA LYS A 18 -8.54 19.39 2.23
C LYS A 18 -7.84 18.04 2.08
N SER A 19 -6.98 17.90 1.07
CA SER A 19 -6.22 16.67 0.82
C SER A 19 -5.20 16.39 1.93
N VAL A 20 -4.45 17.41 2.37
CA VAL A 20 -3.47 17.29 3.46
C VAL A 20 -4.16 16.94 4.79
N LYS A 21 -5.31 17.57 5.08
CA LYS A 21 -6.12 17.27 6.28
C LYS A 21 -6.67 15.85 6.27
N LYS A 22 -7.16 15.36 5.13
CA LYS A 22 -7.68 13.99 4.99
C LYS A 22 -6.64 12.93 5.35
N ASN A 23 -5.37 13.19 5.05
CA ASN A 23 -4.27 12.27 5.31
C ASN A 23 -3.88 12.16 6.80
N LYS A 24 -4.29 13.12 7.65
CA LYS A 24 -3.99 13.16 9.10
C LYS A 24 -2.50 12.90 9.41
N GLY A 25 -1.62 13.41 8.55
CA GLY A 25 -0.19 13.13 8.61
C GLY A 25 0.48 13.88 9.77
N ALA A 26 1.45 13.24 10.42
CA ALA A 26 2.23 13.84 11.51
C ALA A 26 2.87 15.18 11.11
N TYR A 27 3.18 16.00 12.11
CA TYR A 27 3.78 17.32 11.94
C TYR A 27 5.24 17.26 11.43
N GLY A 28 5.67 18.37 10.83
CA GLY A 28 7.01 18.58 10.30
C GLY A 28 8.02 18.95 11.40
N ILE A 29 8.97 19.83 11.10
CA ILE A 29 9.95 20.34 12.08
C ILE A 29 9.33 21.39 13.00
N ASP A 30 8.42 22.18 12.44
CA ASP A 30 7.67 23.28 13.07
C ASP A 30 6.64 22.82 14.11
N LYS A 31 6.36 21.53 14.18
CA LYS A 31 5.36 20.91 15.08
C LYS A 31 3.92 21.42 14.89
N MET A 32 3.65 22.19 13.84
CA MET A 32 2.31 22.64 13.49
C MET A 32 1.46 21.45 13.05
N SER A 33 0.24 21.38 13.58
CA SER A 33 -0.72 20.32 13.31
C SER A 33 -1.52 20.58 12.03
N VAL A 34 -2.23 19.57 11.53
CA VAL A 34 -3.07 19.74 10.33
C VAL A 34 -4.37 20.50 10.65
N GLU A 35 -4.78 20.49 11.91
CA GLU A 35 -5.96 21.18 12.43
C GLU A 35 -5.80 22.70 12.35
N GLU A 36 -4.59 23.21 12.58
CA GLU A 36 -4.25 24.65 12.57
C GLU A 36 -4.14 25.26 11.16
N LEU A 37 -4.17 24.43 10.11
CA LEU A 37 -3.97 24.87 8.72
C LEU A 37 -4.96 25.95 8.27
N ASP A 38 -6.24 25.86 8.64
CA ASP A 38 -7.24 26.82 8.18
C ASP A 38 -6.99 28.22 8.74
N GLY A 39 -6.70 28.31 10.04
CA GLY A 39 -6.38 29.57 10.71
C GLY A 39 -5.08 30.19 10.20
N TYR A 40 -4.08 29.35 9.89
CA TYR A 40 -2.81 29.81 9.34
C TYR A 40 -2.96 30.34 7.91
N PHE A 41 -3.63 29.59 7.02
CA PHE A 41 -3.88 30.03 5.65
C PHE A 41 -4.93 31.15 5.55
N ALA A 42 -5.75 31.40 6.58
CA ALA A 42 -6.59 32.59 6.63
C ALA A 42 -5.75 33.88 6.80
N LYS A 43 -4.61 33.80 7.50
CA LYS A 43 -3.75 34.95 7.81
C LYS A 43 -2.59 35.15 6.84
N HIS A 44 -1.94 34.06 6.42
CA HIS A 44 -0.66 34.10 5.69
C HIS A 44 -0.77 33.74 4.20
N ARG A 45 -1.97 33.49 3.66
CA ARG A 45 -2.14 33.02 2.28
C ARG A 45 -1.57 33.96 1.23
N GLU A 46 -1.91 35.24 1.26
CA GLU A 46 -1.42 36.20 0.26
C GLU A 46 0.08 36.46 0.40
N GLU A 47 0.60 36.41 1.64
CA GLU A 47 2.04 36.44 1.90
C GLU A 47 2.74 35.26 1.22
N ILE A 48 2.26 34.03 1.43
CA ILE A 48 2.83 32.81 0.82
C ILE A 48 2.73 32.89 -0.71
N LYS A 49 1.58 33.28 -1.27
CA LYS A 49 1.40 33.45 -2.73
C LYS A 49 2.40 34.47 -3.29
N SER A 50 2.55 35.62 -2.64
CA SER A 50 3.51 36.65 -3.01
C SER A 50 4.96 36.14 -2.94
N GLN A 51 5.33 35.44 -1.87
CA GLN A 51 6.66 34.84 -1.71
C GLN A 51 6.95 33.83 -2.83
N ILE A 52 5.98 33.00 -3.21
CA ILE A 52 6.14 32.02 -4.29
C ILE A 52 6.30 32.72 -5.65
N ARG A 53 5.42 33.68 -5.98
CA ARG A 53 5.49 34.46 -7.24
C ARG A 53 6.85 35.14 -7.41
N ASN A 54 7.33 35.76 -6.34
CA ASN A 54 8.58 36.49 -6.31
C ASN A 54 9.82 35.60 -6.11
N GLY A 55 9.65 34.29 -5.89
CA GLY A 55 10.76 33.35 -5.68
C GLY A 55 11.44 33.47 -4.32
N LYS A 56 10.83 34.18 -3.38
CA LYS A 56 11.33 34.36 -2.01
C LYS A 56 10.91 33.24 -1.07
N TYR A 57 9.95 32.41 -1.48
CA TYR A 57 9.54 31.22 -0.71
C TYR A 57 10.73 30.27 -0.54
N LYS A 58 11.02 29.90 0.71
CA LYS A 58 12.08 28.94 1.04
C LYS A 58 11.44 27.77 1.80
N PRO A 59 11.30 26.59 1.17
CA PRO A 59 10.80 25.41 1.86
C PRO A 59 11.64 25.08 3.08
N ILE A 60 11.00 24.61 4.14
CA ILE A 60 11.68 24.22 5.38
C ILE A 60 12.25 22.81 5.17
N PRO A 61 13.43 22.49 5.74
CA PRO A 61 13.99 21.14 5.68
C PRO A 61 12.97 20.07 6.11
N VAL A 62 13.04 18.89 5.52
CA VAL A 62 12.14 17.79 5.89
C VAL A 62 12.63 17.08 7.15
N ARG A 63 11.72 16.68 8.03
CA ARG A 63 12.06 15.92 9.24
C ARG A 63 12.32 14.46 8.90
N ARG A 64 13.50 13.93 9.23
CA ARG A 64 13.81 12.51 9.00
C ARG A 64 13.05 11.61 9.98
N VAL A 65 12.36 10.60 9.45
CA VAL A 65 11.70 9.53 10.21
C VAL A 65 12.02 8.17 9.62
N TYR A 66 12.28 7.18 10.46
CA TYR A 66 12.58 5.83 10.02
C TYR A 66 11.38 4.90 10.17
N ILE A 67 10.94 4.30 9.07
CA ILE A 67 9.88 3.27 9.06
C ILE A 67 10.54 1.89 8.93
N PRO A 68 10.23 0.92 9.79
CA PRO A 68 10.77 -0.43 9.66
C PRO A 68 10.27 -1.10 8.38
N LYS A 69 11.19 -1.63 7.56
CA LYS A 69 10.87 -2.52 6.44
C LYS A 69 10.68 -3.96 6.96
N SER A 70 9.99 -4.78 6.15
CA SER A 70 9.79 -6.19 6.47
C SER A 70 11.08 -7.03 6.51
N ASN A 71 12.18 -6.52 5.97
CA ASN A 71 13.50 -7.17 5.98
C ASN A 71 14.42 -6.67 7.10
N GLY A 72 13.89 -5.98 8.11
CA GLY A 72 14.66 -5.47 9.25
C GLY A 72 15.41 -4.16 8.99
N LYS A 73 15.61 -3.76 7.72
CA LYS A 73 16.18 -2.45 7.38
C LYS A 73 15.18 -1.33 7.68
N LYS A 74 15.65 -0.10 7.86
CA LYS A 74 14.80 1.09 8.04
C LYS A 74 14.68 1.84 6.70
N ARG A 75 13.47 2.32 6.35
CA ARG A 75 13.22 3.24 5.23
C ARG A 75 13.27 4.66 5.78
N PRO A 76 14.19 5.52 5.31
CA PRO A 76 14.17 6.93 5.66
C PRO A 76 13.01 7.62 4.94
N LEU A 77 12.18 8.35 5.69
CA LEU A 77 11.12 9.21 5.20
C LEU A 77 11.46 10.65 5.56
N GLY A 78 11.20 11.59 4.67
CA GLY A 78 11.24 13.02 4.94
C GLY A 78 9.82 13.54 5.09
N ILE A 79 9.46 14.05 6.27
CA ILE A 79 8.15 14.65 6.52
C ILE A 79 8.30 16.18 6.42
N PRO A 80 7.74 16.82 5.37
CA PRO A 80 7.74 18.28 5.27
C PRO A 80 6.81 18.91 6.32
N THR A 81 6.92 20.23 6.49
CA THR A 81 5.95 21.02 7.27
C THR A 81 4.56 20.94 6.67
N VAL A 82 3.54 21.21 7.47
CA VAL A 82 2.15 21.14 6.99
C VAL A 82 1.88 22.14 5.87
N VAL A 83 2.50 23.33 5.94
CA VAL A 83 2.45 24.37 4.92
C VAL A 83 3.15 23.91 3.64
N ASP A 84 4.37 23.39 3.75
CA ASP A 84 5.11 22.85 2.59
C ASP A 84 4.34 21.71 1.92
N ARG A 85 3.66 20.85 2.70
CA ARG A 85 2.79 19.80 2.14
C ARG A 85 1.64 20.38 1.34
N VAL A 86 1.03 21.48 1.78
CA VAL A 86 -0.05 22.13 1.02
C VAL A 86 0.48 22.70 -0.29
N VAL A 87 1.60 23.42 -0.27
CA VAL A 87 2.21 24.01 -1.49
C VAL A 87 2.67 22.91 -2.45
N GLN A 88 3.30 21.84 -1.94
CA GLN A 88 3.64 20.66 -2.75
C GLN A 88 2.41 19.98 -3.34
N GLN A 89 1.33 19.84 -2.56
CA GLN A 89 0.09 19.21 -3.01
C GLN A 89 -0.63 20.05 -4.07
N ALA A 90 -0.65 21.38 -3.92
CA ALA A 90 -1.20 22.30 -4.92
C ALA A 90 -0.40 22.25 -6.23
N THR A 91 0.94 22.21 -6.13
CA THR A 91 1.84 22.00 -7.27
C THR A 91 1.57 20.65 -7.94
N ALA A 92 1.47 19.57 -7.15
CA ALA A 92 1.24 18.22 -7.65
C ALA A 92 -0.09 18.07 -8.38
N GLN A 93 -1.16 18.73 -7.90
CA GLN A 93 -2.49 18.71 -8.53
C GLN A 93 -2.42 19.28 -9.95
N VAL A 94 -1.81 20.44 -10.13
CA VAL A 94 -1.67 21.11 -11.43
C VAL A 94 -0.75 20.32 -12.36
N LEU A 95 0.39 19.84 -11.87
CA LEU A 95 1.30 19.03 -12.67
C LEU A 95 0.66 17.70 -13.11
N SER A 96 -0.07 17.03 -12.22
CA SER A 96 -0.75 15.78 -12.58
C SER A 96 -1.76 16.01 -13.69
N LEU A 97 -2.58 17.06 -13.60
CA LEU A 97 -3.53 17.41 -14.66
C LEU A 97 -2.85 17.70 -16.01
N GLY A 98 -1.68 18.35 -16.00
CA GLY A 98 -0.94 18.67 -17.22
C GLY A 98 -0.24 17.47 -17.86
N TYR A 99 0.32 16.57 -17.04
CA TYR A 99 1.15 15.46 -17.51
C TYR A 99 0.39 14.16 -17.76
N ASP A 100 -0.73 13.90 -17.06
CA ASP A 100 -1.33 12.56 -17.04
C ASP A 100 -1.73 12.04 -18.41
N LYS A 101 -2.12 12.92 -19.33
CA LYS A 101 -2.46 12.61 -20.74
C LYS A 101 -1.27 12.21 -21.63
N TYR A 102 -0.05 12.45 -21.18
CA TYR A 102 1.17 12.13 -21.94
C TYR A 102 1.90 10.90 -21.40
N PHE A 103 1.53 10.44 -20.21
CA PHE A 103 2.14 9.24 -19.64
C PHE A 103 1.69 8.00 -20.40
N SER A 104 2.63 7.08 -20.58
CA SER A 104 2.39 5.74 -21.14
C SER A 104 1.16 5.07 -20.54
N GLU A 105 0.39 4.38 -21.38
CA GLU A 105 -0.76 3.58 -20.96
C GLU A 105 -0.36 2.41 -20.04
N HIS A 106 0.88 1.95 -20.15
CA HIS A 106 1.49 0.86 -19.38
C HIS A 106 2.07 1.33 -18.02
N SER A 107 1.92 2.61 -17.70
CA SER A 107 2.30 3.20 -16.41
C SER A 107 1.08 3.38 -15.50
N TYR A 108 1.07 2.72 -14.36
CA TYR A 108 -0.10 2.69 -13.45
C TYR A 108 0.13 3.41 -12.13
N GLY A 109 1.38 3.48 -11.66
CA GLY A 109 1.69 3.95 -10.32
C GLY A 109 1.34 5.41 -10.11
N PHE A 110 0.65 5.74 -9.01
CA PHE A 110 0.34 7.11 -8.61
C PHE A 110 -0.47 7.96 -9.62
N ARG A 111 -1.19 7.32 -10.54
CA ARG A 111 -2.04 8.00 -11.53
C ARG A 111 -3.53 7.92 -11.16
N PRO A 112 -4.31 8.97 -11.43
CA PRO A 112 -5.76 8.93 -11.22
C PRO A 112 -6.40 7.87 -12.15
N GLY A 113 -7.39 7.13 -11.65
CA GLY A 113 -8.10 6.11 -12.43
C GLY A 113 -7.28 4.86 -12.79
N ARG A 114 -6.00 4.78 -12.40
CA ARG A 114 -5.13 3.61 -12.56
C ARG A 114 -4.96 2.89 -11.22
N SER A 115 -4.93 1.56 -11.26
CA SER A 115 -4.86 0.71 -10.07
C SER A 115 -3.80 -0.38 -10.19
N CYS A 116 -3.38 -0.92 -9.05
CA CYS A 116 -2.52 -2.10 -9.00
C CYS A 116 -3.17 -3.29 -9.74
N GLN A 117 -4.49 -3.44 -9.64
CA GLN A 117 -5.19 -4.57 -10.27
C GLN A 117 -5.08 -4.52 -11.80
N GLN A 118 -5.27 -3.34 -12.40
CA GLN A 118 -5.13 -3.16 -13.85
C GLN A 118 -3.72 -3.49 -14.35
N ALA A 119 -2.68 -3.09 -13.61
CA ALA A 119 -1.30 -3.49 -13.90
C ALA A 119 -1.11 -5.02 -13.90
N ILE A 120 -1.75 -5.73 -12.97
CA ILE A 120 -1.69 -7.21 -12.95
C ILE A 120 -2.49 -7.82 -14.10
N GLU A 121 -3.65 -7.25 -14.45
CA GLU A 121 -4.47 -7.70 -15.58
C GLU A 121 -3.72 -7.57 -16.90
N GLU A 122 -3.06 -6.44 -17.14
CA GLU A 122 -2.23 -6.26 -18.34
C GLU A 122 -1.03 -7.22 -18.35
N ALA A 123 -0.36 -7.41 -17.21
CA ALA A 123 0.68 -8.43 -17.11
C ALA A 123 0.16 -9.83 -17.48
N LEU A 124 -1.08 -10.17 -17.08
CA LEU A 124 -1.69 -11.45 -17.46
C LEU A 124 -1.99 -11.53 -18.96
N VAL A 125 -2.34 -10.44 -19.63
CA VAL A 125 -2.52 -10.41 -21.09
C VAL A 125 -1.22 -10.84 -21.77
N TYR A 126 -0.09 -10.17 -21.48
CA TYR A 126 1.20 -10.52 -22.07
C TYR A 126 1.63 -11.97 -21.78
N LEU A 127 1.41 -12.44 -20.54
CA LEU A 127 1.73 -13.83 -20.21
C LEU A 127 0.89 -14.82 -21.03
N ASN A 128 -0.39 -14.53 -21.25
CA ASN A 128 -1.30 -15.37 -22.04
C ASN A 128 -1.02 -15.31 -23.55
N GLU A 129 -0.41 -14.24 -24.04
CA GLU A 129 0.10 -14.13 -25.42
C GLU A 129 1.45 -14.86 -25.63
N GLY A 130 2.01 -15.47 -24.58
CA GLY A 130 3.22 -16.29 -24.65
C GLY A 130 4.52 -15.57 -24.29
N TYR A 131 4.46 -14.34 -23.75
CA TYR A 131 5.64 -13.63 -23.23
C TYR A 131 6.03 -14.13 -21.83
N GLU A 132 6.43 -15.40 -21.75
CA GLU A 132 6.59 -16.14 -20.49
C GLU A 132 7.97 -15.96 -19.83
N TRP A 133 8.71 -14.90 -20.15
CA TRP A 133 9.93 -14.50 -19.44
C TRP A 133 9.77 -13.06 -18.93
N VAL A 134 9.96 -12.88 -17.62
CA VAL A 134 9.75 -11.59 -16.95
C VAL A 134 11.09 -11.06 -16.47
N ILE A 135 11.42 -9.85 -16.91
CA ILE A 135 12.51 -9.05 -16.36
C ILE A 135 11.89 -8.18 -15.26
N ASP A 136 12.15 -8.53 -14.01
CA ASP A 136 11.73 -7.76 -12.83
C ASP A 136 12.81 -6.72 -12.55
N LEU A 137 12.58 -5.48 -12.99
CA LEU A 137 13.54 -4.37 -12.93
C LEU A 137 13.35 -3.58 -11.62
N ASP A 138 14.39 -3.54 -10.77
CA ASP A 138 14.41 -2.74 -9.53
C ASP A 138 15.53 -1.69 -9.61
N ILE A 139 15.15 -0.42 -9.44
CA ILE A 139 16.09 0.70 -9.43
C ILE A 139 16.65 0.90 -8.02
N GLU A 140 17.97 0.93 -7.89
CA GLU A 140 18.61 1.00 -6.56
C GLU A 140 18.37 2.37 -5.92
N LYS A 141 17.70 2.37 -4.76
CA LYS A 141 17.43 3.57 -3.95
C LYS A 141 16.92 4.73 -4.82
N TYR A 142 15.96 4.45 -5.69
CA TYR A 142 15.46 5.40 -6.69
C TYR A 142 15.26 6.83 -6.13
N PHE A 143 14.42 6.97 -5.10
CA PHE A 143 14.13 8.26 -4.48
C PHE A 143 15.34 8.96 -3.85
N ASP A 144 16.42 8.25 -3.54
CA ASP A 144 17.61 8.86 -2.95
C ASP A 144 18.64 9.27 -4.02
N THR A 145 18.51 8.78 -5.27
CA THR A 145 19.53 8.93 -6.33
C THR A 145 19.07 9.75 -7.54
N VAL A 146 17.82 10.22 -7.57
CA VAL A 146 17.31 11.07 -8.68
C VAL A 146 18.15 12.34 -8.82
N ASN A 147 18.74 12.55 -10.00
CA ASN A 147 19.52 13.75 -10.27
C ASN A 147 18.61 14.97 -10.50
N HIS A 148 18.79 16.04 -9.71
CA HIS A 148 17.93 17.22 -9.76
C HIS A 148 18.01 17.95 -11.10
N ASP A 149 19.20 18.13 -11.66
CA ASP A 149 19.36 18.85 -12.93
C ASP A 149 18.72 18.10 -14.09
N LYS A 150 18.88 16.77 -14.12
CA LYS A 150 18.22 15.92 -15.10
C LYS A 150 16.70 15.98 -14.96
N LEU A 151 16.17 15.91 -13.74
CA LEU A 151 14.73 16.00 -13.49
C LEU A 151 14.16 17.36 -13.95
N ILE A 152 14.84 18.46 -13.61
CA ILE A 152 14.43 19.80 -14.05
C ILE A 152 14.54 19.95 -15.57
N SER A 153 15.56 19.35 -16.19
CA SER A 153 15.68 19.31 -17.66
C SER A 153 14.51 18.59 -18.31
N ILE A 154 14.07 17.43 -17.76
CA ILE A 154 12.91 16.69 -18.29
C ILE A 154 11.62 17.49 -18.10
N LEU A 155 11.45 18.13 -16.94
CA LEU A 155 10.28 18.99 -16.68
C LEU A 155 10.20 20.17 -17.67
N ARG A 156 11.35 20.77 -18.00
CA ARG A 156 11.44 21.89 -18.97
C ARG A 156 10.96 21.54 -20.37
N GLU A 157 10.98 20.27 -20.76
CA GLU A 157 10.50 19.85 -22.08
C GLU A 157 9.00 20.14 -22.28
N ARG A 158 8.21 20.25 -21.20
CA ARG A 158 6.77 20.53 -21.28
C ARG A 158 6.33 21.71 -20.42
N ILE A 159 7.11 22.10 -19.40
CA ILE A 159 6.82 23.26 -18.56
C ILE A 159 7.72 24.41 -18.99
N ASN A 160 7.15 25.39 -19.68
CA ASN A 160 7.82 26.65 -19.99
C ASN A 160 7.50 27.75 -18.96
N ASP A 161 7.64 27.43 -17.67
CA ASP A 161 7.44 28.38 -16.56
C ASP A 161 8.61 28.29 -15.58
N ALA A 162 9.49 29.28 -15.65
CA ALA A 162 10.67 29.37 -14.81
C ALA A 162 10.34 29.47 -13.31
N LYS A 163 9.22 30.11 -12.93
CA LYS A 163 8.82 30.28 -11.53
C LYS A 163 8.42 28.94 -10.92
N THR A 164 7.62 28.14 -11.65
CA THR A 164 7.24 26.79 -11.23
C THR A 164 8.45 25.87 -11.13
N LEU A 165 9.34 25.87 -12.13
CA LEU A 165 10.54 25.04 -12.10
C LEU A 165 11.49 25.40 -10.94
N ARG A 166 11.60 26.70 -10.62
CA ARG A 166 12.33 27.17 -9.44
C ARG A 166 11.71 26.66 -8.15
N LEU A 167 10.39 26.73 -8.00
CA LEU A 167 9.69 26.22 -6.81
C LEU A 167 9.92 24.71 -6.63
N VAL A 168 9.80 23.92 -7.71
CA VAL A 168 10.09 22.48 -7.67
C VAL A 168 11.54 22.23 -7.25
N ARG A 169 12.51 22.96 -7.82
CA ARG A 169 13.93 22.86 -7.45
C ARG A 169 14.17 23.20 -5.98
N GLN A 170 13.53 24.23 -5.46
CA GLN A 170 13.62 24.60 -4.04
C GLN A 170 13.14 23.47 -3.12
N PHE A 171 12.06 22.77 -3.47
CA PHE A 171 11.60 21.62 -2.68
C PHE A 171 12.59 20.44 -2.71
N LEU A 172 13.24 20.19 -3.85
CA LEU A 172 14.25 19.15 -3.96
C LEU A 172 15.51 19.46 -3.12
N GLN A 173 15.84 20.74 -2.99
CA GLN A 173 17.04 21.25 -2.29
C GLN A 173 16.81 21.60 -0.81
N ALA A 174 15.58 21.55 -0.31
CA ALA A 174 15.19 21.99 1.03
C ALA A 174 15.99 21.35 2.18
N GLY A 175 16.72 20.26 1.91
CA GLY A 175 17.57 19.58 2.87
C GLY A 175 16.77 18.71 3.83
N VAL A 176 17.48 17.97 4.68
CA VAL A 176 16.88 17.05 5.65
C VAL A 176 17.43 17.35 7.03
N MET A 177 16.54 17.48 8.01
CA MET A 177 16.91 17.60 9.42
C MET A 177 16.86 16.24 10.11
N GLU A 178 17.98 15.86 10.71
CA GLU A 178 18.13 14.64 11.50
C GLU A 178 18.91 14.95 12.79
N ASN A 179 18.31 14.65 13.94
CA ASN A 179 18.90 14.91 15.27
C ASN A 179 19.40 16.36 15.47
N GLY A 180 18.69 17.34 14.92
CA GLY A 180 19.04 18.77 15.02
C GLY A 180 20.07 19.25 14.00
N LEU A 181 20.67 18.36 13.20
CA LEU A 181 21.59 18.72 12.13
C LEU A 181 20.87 18.77 10.79
N ILE A 182 21.09 19.86 10.04
CA ILE A 182 20.56 20.02 8.68
C ILE A 182 21.62 19.55 7.69
N SER A 183 21.27 18.54 6.88
CA SER A 183 22.10 18.07 5.77
C SER A 183 21.53 18.57 4.44
N PRO A 184 22.38 19.09 3.52
CA PRO A 184 21.93 19.49 2.20
C PRO A 184 21.48 18.28 1.37
N SER A 185 20.44 18.48 0.55
CA SER A 185 19.94 17.49 -0.39
C SER A 185 20.55 17.75 -1.77
N LYS A 186 21.60 17.00 -2.12
CA LYS A 186 22.30 17.14 -3.42
C LYS A 186 21.66 16.31 -4.54
N GLU A 187 20.98 15.23 -4.17
CA GLU A 187 20.30 14.29 -5.07
C GLU A 187 19.10 13.67 -4.35
N GLY A 188 18.20 13.08 -5.13
CA GLY A 188 17.00 12.42 -4.65
C GLY A 188 15.76 13.32 -4.60
N VAL A 189 14.61 12.69 -4.42
CA VAL A 189 13.32 13.32 -4.21
C VAL A 189 12.82 12.92 -2.82
N PRO A 190 12.40 13.87 -1.96
CA PRO A 190 12.04 13.56 -0.57
C PRO A 190 10.90 12.54 -0.50
N GLN A 191 11.18 11.36 0.04
CA GLN A 191 10.17 10.32 0.28
C GLN A 191 9.18 10.83 1.33
N GLY A 192 7.91 11.05 0.95
CA GLY A 192 6.87 11.56 1.86
C GLY A 192 6.30 12.92 1.48
N GLY A 193 6.92 13.63 0.53
CA GLY A 193 6.35 14.82 -0.08
C GLY A 193 5.20 14.49 -1.05
N PRO A 194 4.06 15.22 -1.04
CA PRO A 194 2.97 15.02 -2.01
C PRO A 194 3.38 15.24 -3.48
N LEU A 195 4.44 16.00 -3.72
CA LEU A 195 4.96 16.28 -5.07
C LEU A 195 5.84 15.14 -5.62
N SER A 196 6.44 14.34 -4.75
CA SER A 196 7.41 13.33 -5.13
C SER A 196 6.89 12.26 -6.11
N PRO A 197 5.64 11.74 -5.98
CA PRO A 197 5.11 10.74 -6.90
C PRO A 197 5.01 11.22 -8.35
N ILE A 198 4.49 12.43 -8.59
CA ILE A 198 4.34 12.96 -9.95
C ILE A 198 5.71 13.25 -10.58
N LEU A 199 6.65 13.81 -9.81
CA LEU A 199 8.02 14.01 -10.29
C LEU A 199 8.68 12.69 -10.69
N SER A 200 8.40 11.63 -9.92
CA SER A 200 8.94 10.30 -10.20
C SER A 200 8.42 9.74 -11.52
N ASN A 201 7.11 9.89 -11.75
CA ASN A 201 6.48 9.48 -13.00
C ASN A 201 7.00 10.28 -14.20
N VAL A 202 7.15 11.61 -14.09
CA VAL A 202 7.74 12.44 -15.16
C VAL A 202 9.15 11.98 -15.50
N TYR A 203 9.95 11.62 -14.50
CA TYR A 203 11.31 11.14 -14.73
C TYR A 203 11.34 9.77 -15.44
N LEU A 204 10.51 8.84 -14.98
CA LEU A 204 10.46 7.46 -15.49
C LEU A 204 9.63 7.32 -16.77
N ASP A 205 8.84 8.30 -17.15
CA ASP A 205 8.16 8.35 -18.45
C ASP A 205 9.15 8.31 -19.62
N LYS A 206 10.39 8.77 -19.41
CA LYS A 206 11.47 8.60 -20.39
C LYS A 206 11.88 7.14 -20.58
N LEU A 207 11.83 6.34 -19.53
CA LEU A 207 12.02 4.89 -19.66
C LEU A 207 10.84 4.28 -20.41
N ASP A 208 9.61 4.68 -20.09
CA ASP A 208 8.41 4.16 -20.75
C ASP A 208 8.46 4.43 -22.26
N GLN A 209 8.73 5.66 -22.68
CA GLN A 209 8.90 6.04 -24.09
C GLN A 209 9.99 5.22 -24.79
N GLU A 210 11.10 4.93 -24.11
CA GLU A 210 12.17 4.10 -24.67
C GLU A 210 11.73 2.63 -24.83
N LEU A 211 10.96 2.09 -23.89
CA LEU A 211 10.44 0.72 -23.97
C LEU A 211 9.39 0.60 -25.08
N GLU A 212 8.51 1.58 -25.21
CA GLU A 212 7.51 1.69 -26.29
C GLU A 212 8.17 1.80 -27.66
N ALA A 213 9.19 2.67 -27.81
CA ALA A 213 9.93 2.83 -29.06
C ALA A 213 10.64 1.53 -29.50
N ARG A 214 10.97 0.65 -28.55
CA ARG A 214 11.54 -0.67 -28.80
C ARG A 214 10.50 -1.77 -29.07
N GLY A 215 9.21 -1.45 -28.97
CA GLY A 215 8.11 -2.42 -29.10
C GLY A 215 8.12 -3.49 -28.02
N LEU A 216 8.59 -3.15 -26.80
CA LEU A 216 8.62 -4.07 -25.67
C LEU A 216 7.30 -4.04 -24.91
N HIS A 217 6.86 -5.21 -24.46
CA HIS A 217 5.71 -5.34 -23.56
C HIS A 217 6.16 -5.14 -22.13
N PHE A 218 5.61 -4.15 -21.44
CA PHE A 218 5.98 -3.87 -20.06
C PHE A 218 4.79 -3.39 -19.24
N VAL A 219 4.94 -3.45 -17.92
CA VAL A 219 4.01 -2.86 -16.97
C VAL A 219 4.84 -2.16 -15.89
N ARG A 220 4.62 -0.86 -15.70
CA ARG A 220 5.29 -0.07 -14.67
C ARG A 220 4.33 0.38 -13.59
N TYR A 221 4.73 0.18 -12.34
CA TYR A 221 4.05 0.72 -11.18
C TYR A 221 5.06 1.47 -10.30
N ALA A 222 5.09 2.80 -10.45
CA ALA A 222 6.10 3.64 -9.81
C ALA A 222 7.53 3.24 -10.24
N ASP A 223 8.36 2.81 -9.30
CA ASP A 223 9.73 2.33 -9.50
C ASP A 223 9.81 0.85 -9.89
N ASP A 224 8.79 0.04 -9.57
CA ASP A 224 8.72 -1.37 -9.96
C ASP A 224 8.31 -1.47 -11.44
N CYS A 225 9.17 -2.02 -12.31
CA CYS A 225 8.88 -2.19 -13.73
C CYS A 225 9.13 -3.63 -14.17
N ASN A 226 8.14 -4.25 -14.80
CA ASN A 226 8.27 -5.58 -15.38
C ASN A 226 8.24 -5.52 -16.89
N ILE A 227 9.22 -6.15 -17.54
CA ILE A 227 9.26 -6.28 -19.01
C ILE A 227 9.05 -7.76 -19.36
N PHE A 228 8.19 -8.03 -20.33
CA PHE A 228 7.76 -9.37 -20.74
C PHE A 228 8.31 -9.72 -22.12
N VAL A 229 8.98 -10.86 -22.24
CA VAL A 229 9.61 -11.35 -23.47
C VAL A 229 9.37 -12.84 -23.68
N LYS A 230 9.60 -13.34 -24.90
CA LYS A 230 9.32 -14.74 -25.26
C LYS A 230 10.43 -15.74 -24.91
N SER A 231 11.69 -15.29 -24.84
CA SER A 231 12.85 -16.18 -24.57
C SER A 231 13.80 -15.58 -23.54
N GLU A 232 14.53 -16.46 -22.86
CA GLU A 232 15.57 -16.09 -21.88
C GLU A 232 16.69 -15.26 -22.52
N MET A 233 17.18 -15.68 -23.69
CA MET A 233 18.20 -14.93 -24.43
C MET A 233 17.75 -13.50 -24.77
N ALA A 234 16.47 -13.33 -25.15
CA ALA A 234 15.92 -12.00 -25.38
C ALA A 234 15.85 -11.21 -24.07
N ALA A 235 15.51 -11.86 -22.96
CA ALA A 235 15.45 -11.23 -21.64
C ALA A 235 16.81 -10.68 -21.21
N ASP A 236 17.87 -11.49 -21.31
CA ASP A 236 19.23 -11.07 -20.94
C ASP A 236 19.72 -9.92 -21.83
N ARG A 237 19.45 -9.99 -23.14
CA ARG A 237 19.79 -8.93 -24.08
C ARG A 237 19.09 -7.61 -23.74
N VAL A 238 17.78 -7.67 -23.50
CA VAL A 238 16.97 -6.49 -23.14
C VAL A 238 17.41 -5.94 -21.80
N MET A 239 17.63 -6.78 -20.80
CA MET A 239 18.08 -6.38 -19.46
C MET A 239 19.40 -5.62 -19.51
N LYS A 240 20.42 -6.12 -20.23
CA LYS A 240 21.70 -5.43 -20.40
C LYS A 240 21.53 -4.08 -21.10
N SER A 241 20.75 -4.05 -22.18
CA SER A 241 20.53 -2.84 -22.98
C SER A 241 19.77 -1.76 -22.20
N VAL A 242 18.69 -2.12 -21.52
CA VAL A 242 17.88 -1.19 -20.70
C VAL A 242 18.69 -0.69 -19.50
N THR A 243 19.47 -1.55 -18.85
CA THR A 243 20.37 -1.14 -17.75
C THR A 243 21.38 -0.10 -18.21
N SER A 244 22.07 -0.34 -19.33
CA SER A 244 23.02 0.61 -19.89
C SER A 244 22.35 1.95 -20.26
N TRP A 245 21.14 1.90 -20.81
CA TRP A 245 20.39 3.10 -21.15
C TRP A 245 20.00 3.91 -19.90
N LEU A 246 19.52 3.25 -18.85
CA LEU A 246 19.15 3.90 -17.58
C LEU A 246 20.34 4.60 -16.93
N GLU A 247 21.49 3.94 -16.88
CA GLU A 247 22.71 4.50 -16.29
C GLU A 247 23.23 5.69 -17.10
N ARG A 248 23.23 5.59 -18.45
CA ARG A 248 23.76 6.65 -19.32
C ARG A 248 22.82 7.84 -19.48
N LYS A 249 21.53 7.60 -19.69
CA LYS A 249 20.55 8.64 -20.05
C LYS A 249 19.86 9.25 -18.85
N LEU A 250 19.52 8.41 -17.86
CA LEU A 250 18.81 8.81 -16.64
C LEU A 250 19.70 8.83 -15.40
N ARG A 251 20.98 8.44 -15.48
CA ARG A 251 21.91 8.41 -14.32
C ARG A 251 21.36 7.61 -13.13
N LEU A 252 20.55 6.58 -13.40
CA LEU A 252 19.99 5.69 -12.39
C LEU A 252 20.72 4.34 -12.42
N LYS A 253 21.08 3.84 -11.24
CA LYS A 253 21.70 2.52 -11.09
C LYS A 253 20.63 1.45 -10.89
N VAL A 254 20.79 0.32 -11.57
CA VAL A 254 19.91 -0.84 -11.42
C VAL A 254 20.41 -1.73 -10.29
N SER A 255 19.51 -2.27 -9.47
CA SER A 255 19.89 -3.15 -8.37
C SER A 255 20.23 -4.54 -8.89
N ALA A 256 21.51 -4.87 -9.00
CA ALA A 256 21.98 -6.17 -9.49
C ALA A 256 21.49 -7.37 -8.65
N THR A 257 21.19 -7.16 -7.36
CA THR A 257 20.76 -8.25 -6.46
C THR A 257 19.26 -8.53 -6.51
N LYS A 258 18.47 -7.54 -6.92
CA LYS A 258 17.01 -7.66 -6.95
C LYS A 258 16.47 -7.79 -8.37
N THR A 259 17.15 -7.17 -9.33
CA THR A 259 16.78 -7.30 -10.73
C THR A 259 17.06 -8.73 -11.18
N LYS A 260 16.07 -9.36 -11.78
CA LYS A 260 16.14 -10.79 -12.12
C LYS A 260 15.35 -11.08 -13.38
N VAL A 261 15.90 -11.99 -14.19
CA VAL A 261 15.18 -12.65 -15.27
C VAL A 261 14.58 -13.94 -14.71
N VAL A 262 13.25 -14.04 -14.71
CA VAL A 262 12.55 -15.17 -14.13
C VAL A 262 11.34 -15.60 -14.93
N ARG A 263 10.98 -16.88 -14.78
CA ARG A 263 9.67 -17.38 -15.19
C ARG A 263 8.56 -16.75 -14.32
N PRO A 264 7.32 -16.58 -14.84
CA PRO A 264 6.25 -15.88 -14.13
C PRO A 264 5.90 -16.52 -12.79
N THR A 265 6.09 -17.83 -12.65
CA THR A 265 5.89 -18.58 -11.39
C THR A 265 6.84 -18.19 -10.26
N LYS A 266 8.00 -17.61 -10.60
CA LYS A 266 9.02 -17.12 -9.65
C LYS A 266 9.04 -15.59 -9.57
N SER A 267 8.23 -14.90 -10.38
CA SER A 267 8.06 -13.44 -10.32
C SER A 267 7.12 -13.04 -9.19
N ASN A 268 7.43 -11.94 -8.52
CA ASN A 268 6.60 -11.36 -7.47
C ASN A 268 6.36 -9.88 -7.79
N PHE A 269 5.21 -9.54 -8.35
CA PHE A 269 4.89 -8.18 -8.77
C PHE A 269 3.71 -7.64 -7.97
N LEU A 270 3.87 -6.49 -7.31
CA LEU A 270 2.83 -5.84 -6.49
C LEU A 270 2.20 -6.78 -5.41
N GLY A 271 2.92 -7.81 -4.98
CA GLY A 271 2.43 -8.81 -4.03
C GLY A 271 1.65 -9.97 -4.65
N PHE A 272 1.60 -10.06 -5.97
CA PHE A 272 1.06 -11.19 -6.72
C PHE A 272 2.19 -12.07 -7.28
N THR A 273 1.87 -13.35 -7.46
CA THR A 273 2.67 -14.34 -8.19
C THR A 273 1.78 -14.95 -9.26
N PHE A 274 2.38 -15.39 -10.37
CA PHE A 274 1.65 -15.98 -11.49
C PHE A 274 1.68 -17.50 -11.45
N TRP A 275 0.67 -18.15 -12.03
CA TRP A 275 0.63 -19.61 -12.19
C TRP A 275 -0.17 -19.96 -13.44
N LYS A 276 0.17 -21.08 -14.09
CA LYS A 276 -0.49 -21.53 -15.31
C LYS A 276 -1.61 -22.52 -14.96
N SER A 277 -2.84 -22.16 -15.32
CA SER A 277 -4.03 -23.00 -15.24
C SER A 277 -4.31 -23.67 -16.59
N LYS A 278 -5.35 -24.51 -16.66
CA LYS A 278 -5.83 -25.05 -17.95
C LYS A 278 -6.31 -23.94 -18.89
N ASP A 279 -6.93 -22.89 -18.34
CA ASP A 279 -7.46 -21.74 -19.08
C ASP A 279 -6.41 -20.64 -19.34
N GLY A 280 -5.12 -20.91 -19.10
CA GLY A 280 -4.04 -19.93 -19.23
C GLY A 280 -3.46 -19.42 -17.90
N TRP A 281 -2.60 -18.41 -17.98
CA TRP A 281 -1.96 -17.76 -16.85
C TRP A 281 -2.99 -17.00 -15.99
N LYS A 282 -2.91 -17.22 -14.68
CA LYS A 282 -3.69 -16.56 -13.64
C LYS A 282 -2.77 -16.02 -12.56
N CYS A 283 -3.22 -15.03 -11.80
CA CYS A 283 -2.47 -14.50 -10.66
C CYS A 283 -2.98 -15.08 -9.34
N LYS A 284 -2.15 -15.02 -8.29
CA LYS A 284 -2.51 -15.35 -6.91
C LYS A 284 -1.69 -14.49 -5.94
N PRO A 285 -2.16 -14.28 -4.70
CA PRO A 285 -1.36 -13.58 -3.69
C PRO A 285 -0.08 -14.34 -3.38
N ALA A 286 1.04 -13.63 -3.30
CA ALA A 286 2.33 -14.22 -2.97
C ALA A 286 2.33 -14.81 -1.54
N ASN A 287 3.16 -15.84 -1.33
CA ASN A 287 3.18 -16.59 -0.08
C ASN A 287 3.58 -15.74 1.13
N ASP A 288 4.44 -14.73 0.96
CA ASP A 288 4.80 -13.81 2.03
C ASP A 288 3.60 -12.93 2.44
N ARG A 289 2.75 -12.53 1.48
CA ARG A 289 1.52 -11.74 1.73
C ARG A 289 0.48 -12.54 2.50
N LYS A 290 0.33 -13.82 2.16
CA LYS A 290 -0.47 -14.78 2.93
C LYS A 290 0.03 -14.90 4.37
N LYS A 291 1.34 -15.11 4.57
CA LYS A 291 1.96 -15.16 5.91
C LYS A 291 1.77 -13.87 6.71
N ARG A 292 1.86 -12.70 6.06
CA ARG A 292 1.59 -11.39 6.69
C ARG A 292 0.14 -11.25 7.16
N LEU A 293 -0.83 -11.77 6.41
CA LEU A 293 -2.24 -11.80 6.84
C LEU A 293 -2.37 -12.59 8.14
N TYR A 294 -1.83 -13.81 8.20
CA TYR A 294 -1.81 -14.59 9.45
C TYR A 294 -1.13 -13.84 10.60
N ALA A 295 0.01 -13.19 10.36
CA ALA A 295 0.74 -12.44 11.39
C ALA A 295 -0.08 -11.27 11.94
N LYS A 296 -0.70 -10.47 11.06
CA LYS A 296 -1.58 -9.36 11.45
C LYS A 296 -2.79 -9.86 12.24
N THR A 297 -3.41 -10.94 11.79
CA THR A 297 -4.55 -11.57 12.48
C THR A 297 -4.16 -12.12 13.85
N ARG A 298 -2.97 -12.72 13.98
CA ARG A 298 -2.42 -13.15 15.29
C ARG A 298 -2.16 -11.98 16.23
N ALA A 299 -1.72 -10.84 15.70
CA ALA A 299 -1.50 -9.63 16.51
C ALA A 299 -2.83 -9.09 17.06
N ILE A 300 -3.88 -9.05 16.24
CA ILE A 300 -5.23 -8.65 16.68
C ILE A 300 -5.79 -9.68 17.67
N LEU A 301 -5.64 -10.97 17.40
CA LEU A 301 -6.12 -12.06 18.26
C LEU A 301 -5.13 -12.45 19.37
N CYS A 302 -4.13 -11.60 19.65
CA CYS A 302 -3.16 -11.87 20.70
C CYS A 302 -3.89 -11.99 22.04
N ARG A 303 -3.86 -13.17 22.65
CA ARG A 303 -4.69 -13.53 23.82
C ARG A 303 -4.62 -12.51 24.96
N ARG A 304 -3.41 -12.00 25.27
CA ARG A 304 -3.22 -11.00 26.34
C ARG A 304 -4.02 -9.71 26.08
N LYS A 305 -4.17 -9.30 24.82
CA LYS A 305 -4.86 -8.07 24.41
C LYS A 305 -6.33 -8.30 24.03
N ALA A 306 -6.64 -9.41 23.35
CA ALA A 306 -7.97 -9.69 22.82
C ALA A 306 -8.97 -10.06 23.92
N VAL A 307 -8.52 -10.71 24.99
CA VAL A 307 -9.39 -11.11 26.11
C VAL A 307 -9.87 -9.90 26.91
N ALA A 308 -9.05 -8.85 27.01
CA ALA A 308 -9.39 -7.62 27.72
C ALA A 308 -10.27 -6.66 26.91
N ARG A 309 -10.47 -6.91 25.61
CA ARG A 309 -11.24 -6.05 24.72
C ARG A 309 -12.67 -6.57 24.50
N PRO A 310 -13.65 -5.68 24.30
CA PRO A 310 -14.96 -6.09 23.83
C PRO A 310 -14.87 -6.87 22.51
N MET A 311 -15.67 -7.93 22.38
CA MET A 311 -15.68 -8.75 21.17
C MET A 311 -16.05 -7.94 19.92
N LYS A 312 -16.92 -6.92 20.08
CA LYS A 312 -17.27 -5.96 19.03
C LYS A 312 -16.05 -5.35 18.36
N SER A 313 -15.17 -4.71 19.15
CA SER A 313 -13.94 -4.07 18.66
C SER A 313 -13.00 -5.06 17.99
N THR A 314 -12.90 -6.28 18.53
CA THR A 314 -12.07 -7.34 17.93
C THR A 314 -12.61 -7.73 16.54
N PHE A 315 -13.93 -7.88 16.39
CA PHE A 315 -14.54 -8.25 15.11
C PHE A 315 -14.47 -7.11 14.09
N GLU A 316 -14.64 -5.86 14.51
CA GLU A 316 -14.47 -4.69 13.63
C GLU A 316 -13.05 -4.65 13.04
N GLN A 317 -12.02 -4.79 13.89
CA GLN A 317 -10.62 -4.81 13.44
C GLN A 317 -10.33 -5.98 12.49
N LEU A 318 -10.86 -7.17 12.79
CA LEU A 318 -10.71 -8.33 11.90
C LEU A 318 -11.42 -8.13 10.57
N ASN A 319 -12.65 -7.64 10.60
CA ASN A 319 -13.44 -7.41 9.40
C ASN A 319 -12.79 -6.37 8.49
N TRP A 320 -12.27 -5.27 9.03
CA TRP A 320 -11.53 -4.27 8.24
C TRP A 320 -10.26 -4.86 7.62
N LEU A 321 -9.48 -5.62 8.40
CA LEU A 321 -8.28 -6.28 7.89
C LEU A 321 -8.61 -7.26 6.75
N ILE A 322 -9.61 -8.12 6.95
CA ILE A 322 -9.98 -9.18 6.02
C ILE A 322 -10.58 -8.60 4.75
N ARG A 323 -11.55 -7.68 4.86
CA ARG A 323 -12.18 -7.04 3.70
C ARG A 323 -11.17 -6.26 2.88
N GLY A 324 -10.33 -5.45 3.53
CA GLY A 324 -9.28 -4.70 2.83
C GLY A 324 -8.27 -5.59 2.12
N TRP A 325 -7.88 -6.70 2.75
CA TRP A 325 -6.96 -7.66 2.13
C TRP A 325 -7.61 -8.37 0.93
N ILE A 326 -8.86 -8.83 1.08
CA ILE A 326 -9.59 -9.51 -0.02
C ILE A 326 -9.82 -8.55 -1.18
N ASN A 327 -10.25 -7.31 -0.95
CA ASN A 327 -10.52 -6.35 -2.01
C ASN A 327 -9.28 -6.06 -2.87
N TYR A 328 -8.11 -5.97 -2.24
CA TYR A 328 -6.86 -5.79 -2.96
C TYR A 328 -6.50 -7.01 -3.81
N TYR A 329 -6.63 -8.22 -3.24
CA TYR A 329 -6.20 -9.47 -3.89
C TYR A 329 -7.31 -10.17 -4.69
N ARG A 330 -8.47 -9.53 -4.88
CA ARG A 330 -9.69 -10.15 -5.43
C ARG A 330 -9.51 -10.72 -6.84
N ILE A 331 -8.71 -10.08 -7.68
CA ILE A 331 -8.38 -10.59 -9.03
C ILE A 331 -7.61 -11.93 -9.00
N GLY A 332 -6.97 -12.24 -7.86
CA GLY A 332 -6.15 -13.43 -7.69
C GLY A 332 -6.95 -14.67 -7.31
N SER A 333 -6.45 -15.83 -7.74
CA SER A 333 -6.96 -17.14 -7.34
C SER A 333 -6.58 -17.45 -5.89
N MET A 334 -7.56 -17.42 -4.99
CA MET A 334 -7.33 -17.65 -3.55
C MET A 334 -8.43 -18.42 -2.81
N LYS A 335 -9.35 -19.10 -3.51
CA LYS A 335 -10.46 -19.87 -2.90
C LYS A 335 -9.99 -20.84 -1.80
N ILE A 336 -9.12 -21.79 -2.15
CA ILE A 336 -8.57 -22.80 -1.22
C ILE A 336 -7.88 -22.12 -0.03
N PHE A 337 -7.09 -21.08 -0.29
CA PHE A 337 -6.39 -20.35 0.76
C PHE A 337 -7.36 -19.66 1.74
N LEU A 338 -8.41 -19.01 1.23
CA LEU A 338 -9.39 -18.32 2.08
C LEU A 338 -10.25 -19.28 2.88
N GLU A 339 -10.50 -20.48 2.36
CA GLU A 339 -11.16 -21.55 3.09
C GLU A 339 -10.32 -22.00 4.30
N GLU A 340 -9.07 -22.39 4.07
CA GLU A 340 -8.12 -22.78 5.13
C GLU A 340 -7.91 -21.65 6.16
N TYR A 341 -7.71 -20.42 5.67
CA TYR A 341 -7.56 -19.24 6.51
C TYR A 341 -8.83 -18.96 7.33
N GLY A 342 -10.01 -19.10 6.73
CA GLY A 342 -11.30 -18.92 7.39
C GLY A 342 -11.53 -19.94 8.51
N GLN A 343 -11.20 -21.21 8.27
CA GLN A 343 -11.25 -22.25 9.30
C GLN A 343 -10.33 -21.93 10.47
N TRP A 344 -9.07 -21.57 10.18
CA TRP A 344 -8.10 -21.18 11.20
C TRP A 344 -8.52 -19.93 11.98
N LEU A 345 -9.05 -18.91 11.29
CA LEU A 345 -9.55 -17.67 11.88
C LEU A 345 -10.65 -17.95 12.89
N ARG A 346 -11.67 -18.73 12.49
CA ARG A 346 -12.79 -19.10 13.37
C ARG A 346 -12.29 -19.86 14.60
N HIS A 347 -11.37 -20.80 14.42
CA HIS A 347 -10.75 -21.51 15.55
C HIS A 347 -10.05 -20.55 16.50
N LYS A 348 -9.25 -19.59 15.99
CA LYS A 348 -8.59 -18.58 16.83
C LYS A 348 -9.59 -17.67 17.57
N VAL A 349 -10.69 -17.31 16.95
CA VAL A 349 -11.76 -16.53 17.57
C VAL A 349 -12.42 -17.33 18.70
N ARG A 350 -12.71 -18.63 18.51
CA ARG A 350 -13.23 -19.52 19.57
C ARG A 350 -12.29 -19.57 20.78
N VAL A 351 -10.97 -19.63 20.54
CA VAL A 351 -9.97 -19.57 21.62
C VAL A 351 -10.09 -18.29 22.44
N VAL A 352 -10.29 -17.14 21.81
CA VAL A 352 -10.48 -15.86 22.52
C VAL A 352 -11.79 -15.88 23.30
N ILE A 353 -12.89 -16.35 22.72
CA ILE A 353 -14.20 -16.44 23.37
C ILE A 353 -14.13 -17.32 24.63
N LEU A 354 -13.62 -18.55 24.52
CA LEU A 354 -13.48 -19.44 25.68
C LEU A 354 -12.57 -18.83 26.75
N LYS A 355 -11.50 -18.14 26.34
CA LYS A 355 -10.60 -17.49 27.29
C LYS A 355 -11.24 -16.30 27.99
N GLN A 356 -12.13 -15.55 27.33
CA GLN A 356 -12.94 -14.49 27.96
C GLN A 356 -13.92 -15.03 28.98
N TRP A 357 -14.52 -16.20 28.71
CA TRP A 357 -15.38 -16.86 29.69
C TRP A 357 -14.61 -17.32 30.93
N LYS A 358 -13.35 -17.76 30.75
CA LYS A 358 -12.32 -18.06 31.77
C LYS A 358 -12.70 -19.16 32.78
N LYS A 359 -13.82 -19.02 33.50
CA LYS A 359 -14.33 -19.94 34.53
C LYS A 359 -15.15 -21.07 33.91
N SER A 360 -14.97 -22.30 34.39
CA SER A 360 -15.69 -23.50 33.93
C SER A 360 -17.21 -23.31 33.96
N ARG A 361 -17.76 -22.82 35.08
CA ARG A 361 -19.20 -22.50 35.22
C ARG A 361 -19.71 -21.56 34.12
N ARG A 362 -18.94 -20.52 33.77
CA ARG A 362 -19.35 -19.55 32.73
C ARG A 362 -19.28 -20.18 31.33
N ILE A 363 -18.30 -21.03 31.07
CA ILE A 363 -18.18 -21.78 29.82
C ILE A 363 -19.37 -22.73 29.66
N TYR A 364 -19.71 -23.49 30.70
CA TYR A 364 -20.86 -24.38 30.72
C TYR A 364 -22.17 -23.64 30.40
N LEU A 365 -22.47 -22.58 31.16
CA LEU A 365 -23.72 -21.81 30.99
C LEU A 365 -23.83 -21.19 29.59
N ASN A 366 -22.74 -20.65 29.04
CA ASN A 366 -22.77 -20.05 27.71
C ASN A 366 -22.91 -21.10 26.61
N LEU A 367 -22.24 -22.25 26.73
CA LEU A 367 -22.41 -23.34 25.77
C LEU A 367 -23.82 -23.95 25.84
N GLN A 368 -24.41 -24.08 27.03
CA GLN A 368 -25.78 -24.55 27.19
C GLN A 368 -26.79 -23.59 26.53
N LYS A 369 -26.61 -22.28 26.72
CA LYS A 369 -27.42 -21.27 26.02
C LYS A 369 -27.29 -21.37 24.50
N LEU A 370 -26.06 -21.55 23.98
CA LEU A 370 -25.83 -21.72 22.55
C LEU A 370 -26.46 -23.02 22.02
N ASN A 371 -26.35 -24.12 22.78
CA ASN A 371 -26.98 -25.39 22.44
C ASN A 371 -28.49 -25.27 22.28
N GLN A 372 -29.16 -24.52 23.17
CA GLN A 372 -30.59 -24.23 23.08
C GLN A 372 -30.95 -23.35 21.87
N ILE A 373 -30.16 -22.31 21.59
CA ILE A 373 -30.42 -21.36 20.49
C ILE A 373 -30.24 -22.02 19.12
N ILE A 374 -29.24 -22.88 18.98
CA ILE A 374 -28.87 -23.51 17.70
C ILE A 374 -29.59 -24.85 17.52
N GLY A 375 -30.05 -25.47 18.61
CA GLY A 375 -30.63 -26.81 18.58
C GLY A 375 -29.61 -27.90 18.29
N CYS A 376 -28.37 -27.78 18.80
CA CYS A 376 -27.32 -28.77 18.50
C CYS A 376 -27.54 -30.15 19.15
N GLY A 377 -28.48 -30.28 20.09
CA GLY A 377 -28.82 -31.55 20.73
C GLY A 377 -27.76 -32.09 21.70
N PHE A 378 -26.78 -31.29 22.13
CA PHE A 378 -25.75 -31.75 23.06
C PHE A 378 -26.32 -32.05 24.44
N THR A 379 -25.89 -33.17 25.02
CA THR A 379 -26.22 -33.55 26.39
C THR A 379 -25.49 -32.66 27.40
N HIS A 380 -26.03 -32.59 28.62
CA HIS A 380 -25.39 -31.89 29.72
C HIS A 380 -23.98 -32.40 30.01
N GLU A 381 -23.78 -33.72 29.92
CA GLU A 381 -22.49 -34.36 30.20
C GLU A 381 -21.41 -33.94 29.20
N GLU A 382 -21.74 -33.88 27.89
CA GLU A 382 -20.81 -33.45 26.86
C GLU A 382 -20.35 -32.00 27.06
N ILE A 383 -21.30 -31.10 27.35
CA ILE A 383 -20.99 -29.69 27.62
C ILE A 383 -20.17 -29.57 28.91
N PHE A 384 -20.49 -30.36 29.95
CA PHE A 384 -19.78 -30.36 31.21
C PHE A 384 -18.33 -30.87 31.07
N LYS A 385 -18.11 -31.92 30.27
CA LYS A 385 -16.77 -32.43 29.91
C LYS A 385 -15.93 -31.32 29.28
N VAL A 386 -16.50 -30.59 28.31
CA VAL A 386 -15.79 -29.45 27.71
C VAL A 386 -15.60 -28.31 28.69
N ALA A 387 -16.55 -28.03 29.59
CA ALA A 387 -16.47 -26.96 30.58
C ALA A 387 -15.38 -27.19 31.66
N ASN A 388 -15.09 -28.44 32.01
CA ASN A 388 -14.11 -28.80 33.05
C ASN A 388 -12.83 -29.44 32.51
N SER A 389 -12.66 -29.48 31.19
CA SER A 389 -11.46 -30.02 30.56
C SER A 389 -10.17 -29.33 31.02
N ARG A 390 -9.14 -30.15 31.35
CA ARG A 390 -7.76 -29.71 31.66
C ARG A 390 -6.94 -29.35 30.42
N LEU A 391 -7.50 -29.53 29.22
CA LEU A 391 -6.82 -29.23 27.97
C LEU A 391 -6.54 -27.72 27.83
N GLY A 392 -5.40 -27.39 27.21
CA GLY A 392 -5.08 -26.00 26.87
C GLY A 392 -6.14 -25.37 25.95
N TRP A 393 -6.33 -24.05 26.05
CA TRP A 393 -7.40 -23.30 25.36
C TRP A 393 -7.48 -23.57 23.85
N TYR A 394 -6.34 -23.78 23.19
CA TYR A 394 -6.29 -24.11 21.77
C TYR A 394 -6.97 -25.46 21.48
N ARG A 395 -6.51 -26.54 22.12
CA ARG A 395 -7.06 -27.89 21.95
C ARG A 395 -8.52 -27.97 22.40
N ARG A 396 -8.86 -27.31 23.51
CA ARG A 396 -10.23 -27.22 24.03
C ARG A 396 -11.21 -26.53 23.08
N SER A 397 -10.75 -25.51 22.33
CA SER A 397 -11.58 -24.82 21.32
C SER A 397 -11.80 -25.63 20.05
N GLY A 398 -11.04 -26.72 19.86
CA GLY A 398 -11.19 -27.65 18.75
C GLY A 398 -12.08 -28.85 19.07
N MET A 399 -12.61 -28.94 20.30
CA MET A 399 -13.54 -30.02 20.66
C MET A 399 -14.87 -29.85 19.90
N TYR A 400 -15.48 -30.98 19.54
CA TYR A 400 -16.70 -31.07 18.75
C TYR A 400 -17.81 -30.12 19.26
N VAL A 401 -18.15 -30.19 20.56
CA VAL A 401 -19.16 -29.32 21.19
C VAL A 401 -18.90 -27.83 20.93
N VAL A 402 -17.65 -27.37 21.01
CA VAL A 402 -17.32 -25.94 20.80
C VAL A 402 -17.35 -25.56 19.32
N ASN A 403 -16.90 -26.46 18.45
CA ASN A 403 -16.93 -26.21 17.01
C ASN A 403 -18.35 -26.05 16.47
N PHE A 404 -19.29 -26.86 16.99
CA PHE A 404 -20.70 -26.84 16.60
C PHE A 404 -21.48 -25.74 17.32
N ALA A 405 -21.32 -25.59 18.65
CA ALA A 405 -22.01 -24.53 19.40
C ALA A 405 -21.53 -23.12 19.02
N ILE A 406 -20.27 -22.95 18.60
CA ILE A 406 -19.73 -21.69 18.07
C ILE A 406 -19.47 -21.87 16.57
N SER A 407 -20.53 -22.18 15.83
CA SER A 407 -20.52 -22.41 14.38
C SER A 407 -20.14 -21.15 13.58
N PRO A 408 -19.76 -21.30 12.30
CA PRO A 408 -19.58 -20.16 11.39
C PRO A 408 -20.80 -19.23 11.34
N GLU A 409 -22.01 -19.78 11.37
CA GLU A 409 -23.27 -19.02 11.35
C GLU A 409 -23.40 -18.13 12.59
N ILE A 410 -23.12 -18.66 13.78
CA ILE A 410 -23.18 -17.90 15.04
C ILE A 410 -22.13 -16.79 15.06
N LEU A 411 -20.93 -17.07 14.56
CA LEU A 411 -19.88 -16.07 14.45
C LEU A 411 -20.26 -14.98 13.44
N GLY A 412 -20.86 -15.36 12.32
CA GLY A 412 -21.32 -14.47 11.24
C GLY A 412 -22.60 -13.68 11.56
N ARG A 413 -23.40 -14.09 12.55
CA ARG A 413 -24.64 -13.39 12.92
C ARG A 413 -24.34 -12.00 13.48
N LYS A 414 -24.92 -10.98 12.86
CA LYS A 414 -24.92 -9.60 13.37
C LYS A 414 -25.89 -9.50 14.54
N THR A 415 -25.47 -8.88 15.64
CA THR A 415 -26.32 -8.59 16.79
C THR A 415 -26.33 -7.09 17.07
N LYS A 416 -27.24 -6.62 17.93
CA LYS A 416 -27.23 -5.22 18.40
C LYS A 416 -25.89 -4.82 19.05
N SER A 417 -25.18 -5.80 19.65
CA SER A 417 -23.96 -5.57 20.43
C SER A 417 -22.65 -5.84 19.67
N ARG A 418 -22.66 -6.52 18.51
CA ARG A 418 -21.45 -6.79 17.71
C ARG A 418 -21.75 -7.00 16.23
N PRO A 419 -20.82 -6.64 15.32
CA PRO A 419 -20.92 -7.08 13.94
C PRO A 419 -20.72 -8.61 13.85
N GLY A 420 -21.20 -9.19 12.75
CA GLY A 420 -20.87 -10.55 12.36
C GLY A 420 -19.40 -10.65 11.92
N LEU A 421 -18.75 -11.78 12.20
CA LEU A 421 -17.44 -12.07 11.63
C LEU A 421 -17.59 -12.34 10.14
N VAL A 422 -16.84 -11.62 9.32
CA VAL A 422 -16.83 -11.85 7.86
C VAL A 422 -16.26 -13.24 7.58
N ASP A 423 -17.01 -14.05 6.84
CA ASP A 423 -16.46 -15.26 6.24
C ASP A 423 -15.57 -14.85 5.04
N PRO A 424 -14.25 -15.14 5.08
CA PRO A 424 -13.34 -14.70 4.04
C PRO A 424 -13.67 -15.25 2.65
N LEU A 425 -14.10 -16.51 2.56
CA LEU A 425 -14.40 -17.16 1.29
C LEU A 425 -15.70 -16.61 0.71
N GLN A 426 -16.76 -16.51 1.52
CA GLN A 426 -18.04 -15.97 1.06
C GLN A 426 -17.91 -14.52 0.60
N TYR A 427 -17.14 -13.69 1.31
CA TYR A 427 -16.90 -12.30 0.92
C TYR A 427 -16.07 -12.16 -0.36
N TYR A 428 -15.21 -13.15 -0.65
CA TYR A 428 -14.48 -13.21 -1.91
C TYR A 428 -15.36 -13.64 -3.08
N LEU A 429 -16.31 -14.55 -2.85
CA LEU A 429 -17.25 -15.03 -3.87
C LEU A 429 -18.42 -14.08 -4.11
N SER A 430 -18.75 -13.23 -3.13
CA SER A 430 -19.79 -12.21 -3.29
C SER A 430 -19.32 -11.13 -4.27
N ASN A 431 -20.00 -11.02 -5.42
CA ASN A 431 -19.83 -9.94 -6.40
C ASN A 431 -20.33 -8.60 -5.84
N ILE A 432 -19.61 -8.03 -4.88
CA ILE A 432 -19.82 -6.67 -4.36
C ILE A 432 -18.80 -5.73 -4.99
#